data_AF-A0A3A2ZQG2-F1
#
_entry.id   AF-A0A3A2ZQG2-F1
#
_cell.length_a   1.000
_cell.length_b   1.000
_cell.length_c   1.000
_cell.angle_alpha   90.00
_cell.angle_beta   90.00
_cell.angle_gamma   90.00
#
_symmetry.space_group_name_H-M   'P 1'
#
loop_
_entity.id
_entity.type
_entity.pdbx_description
1 polymer ?
#
loop_
_entity_poly.entity_id
_entity_poly.type
_entity_poly.pdbx_seq_one_letter_code
_entity_poly.pdbx_strand_id
1 'polypeptide(L)'
;MNDDTTPRLPHIMMLHMQYHQIVIFTHRPWVSKSYIQPRSPRQGPGYHHARRMCIESATAVAQLLHLYEKHYTFRRMNNQVVAIIFSAALMLLYVTISNSPQPGKANNTKNTEMVAYLNLCFRALDELGQSFENAKRTRDFLVSLQRRWQARMRRSGSATKRQ
;
A
#
# COMPACT_ATOMS: atom_id res chain seq x y z
N MET A 1 10.34 -11.47 13.15
CA MET A 1 9.24 -11.04 14.04
C MET A 1 8.29 -12.23 14.06
N ASN A 2 8.61 -13.28 14.85
CA ASN A 2 8.11 -14.65 14.61
C ASN A 2 7.20 -15.19 15.73
N ASP A 3 6.70 -14.32 16.60
CA ASP A 3 5.66 -14.68 17.56
C ASP A 3 4.39 -13.89 17.24
N ASP A 4 3.43 -14.58 16.63
CA ASP A 4 2.07 -14.08 16.32
C ASP A 4 1.07 -14.46 17.40
N THR A 5 1.48 -15.27 18.39
CA THR A 5 0.59 -15.82 19.43
C THR A 5 0.40 -14.85 20.58
N THR A 6 1.42 -14.05 20.90
CA THR A 6 1.33 -13.05 21.97
C THR A 6 0.68 -11.76 21.47
N PRO A 7 -0.45 -11.32 22.05
CA PRO A 7 -1.09 -10.06 21.68
C PRO A 7 -0.17 -8.87 22.01
N ARG A 8 0.14 -8.06 21.00
CA ARG A 8 0.92 -6.81 21.16
C ARG A 8 -0.03 -5.66 21.48
N LEU A 9 0.44 -4.67 22.23
CA LEU A 9 -0.39 -3.51 22.58
C LEU A 9 -0.81 -2.72 21.33
N PRO A 10 -2.10 -2.35 21.16
CA PRO A 10 -2.61 -1.67 19.96
C PRO A 10 -1.86 -0.38 19.58
N HIS A 11 -1.48 0.42 20.59
CA HIS A 11 -0.81 1.70 20.37
C HIS A 11 0.63 1.53 19.86
N ILE A 12 1.34 0.45 20.24
CA ILE A 12 2.67 0.14 19.71
C ILE A 12 2.57 -0.25 18.23
N MET A 13 1.57 -1.06 17.88
CA MET A 13 1.33 -1.43 16.48
C MET A 13 0.99 -0.21 15.63
N MET A 14 0.16 0.70 16.15
CA MET A 14 -0.16 1.97 15.50
C MET A 14 1.08 2.84 15.30
N LEU A 15 1.97 2.91 16.30
CA LEU A 15 3.23 3.65 16.19
C LEU A 15 4.12 3.09 15.07
N HIS A 16 4.24 1.76 14.95
CA HIS A 16 4.96 1.14 13.83
C HIS A 16 4.32 1.44 12.47
N MET A 17 2.99 1.40 12.38
CA MET A 17 2.28 1.79 11.15
C MET A 17 2.56 3.25 10.78
N GLN A 18 2.57 4.16 11.76
CA GLN A 18 2.88 5.58 11.56
C GLN A 18 4.33 5.79 11.11
N TYR A 19 5.29 5.05 11.67
CA TYR A 19 6.67 5.07 11.20
C TYR A 19 6.76 4.75 9.70
N HIS A 20 6.09 3.69 9.24
CA HIS A 20 6.08 3.34 7.83
C HIS A 20 5.37 4.37 6.94
N GLN A 21 4.33 5.04 7.43
CA GLN A 21 3.72 6.18 6.72
C GLN A 21 4.72 7.31 6.52
N ILE A 22 5.52 7.64 7.55
CA ILE A 22 6.58 8.66 7.46
C ILE A 22 7.64 8.23 6.44
N VAL A 23 8.04 6.95 6.42
CA VAL A 23 8.97 6.43 5.41
C VAL A 23 8.39 6.58 3.98
N ILE A 24 7.10 6.31 3.78
CA ILE A 24 6.44 6.53 2.49
C ILE A 24 6.48 8.01 2.12
N PHE A 25 6.10 8.91 3.02
CA PHE A 25 6.03 10.35 2.73
C PHE A 25 7.39 10.97 2.47
N THR A 26 8.42 10.55 3.20
CA THR A 26 9.79 10.98 2.94
C THR A 26 10.20 10.56 1.54
N HIS A 27 10.06 9.29 1.15
CA HIS A 27 10.60 8.82 -0.13
C HIS A 27 9.72 9.11 -1.37
N ARG A 28 8.42 9.36 -1.20
CA ARG A 28 7.43 9.51 -2.29
C ARG A 28 7.85 10.51 -3.40
N PRO A 29 8.40 11.70 -3.11
CA PRO A 29 8.81 12.66 -4.14
C PRO A 29 9.84 12.10 -5.13
N TRP A 30 10.63 11.10 -4.73
CA TRP A 30 11.74 10.57 -5.51
C TRP A 30 11.47 9.19 -6.09
N VAL A 31 10.22 8.72 -6.06
CA VAL A 31 9.86 7.41 -6.63
C VAL A 31 9.93 7.41 -8.16
N SER A 32 9.76 8.58 -8.80
CA SER A 32 9.83 8.74 -10.25
C SER A 32 11.25 9.11 -10.70
N LYS A 33 11.67 8.55 -11.84
CA LYS A 33 12.98 8.83 -12.47
C LYS A 33 13.18 10.31 -12.81
N SER A 34 12.10 11.05 -13.04
CA SER A 34 12.15 12.46 -13.42
C SER A 34 12.47 13.41 -12.26
N TYR A 35 12.44 12.93 -11.01
CA TYR A 35 12.70 13.76 -9.84
C TYR A 35 14.14 13.57 -9.33
N ILE A 36 14.88 14.68 -9.27
CA ILE A 36 16.24 14.72 -8.74
C ILE A 36 16.16 14.81 -7.20
N GLN A 37 16.91 13.94 -6.51
CA GLN A 37 17.02 14.01 -5.06
C GLN A 37 17.81 15.25 -4.61
N PRO A 38 17.49 15.84 -3.45
CA PRO A 38 18.28 16.94 -2.89
C PRO A 38 19.75 16.53 -2.75
N ARG A 39 20.67 17.46 -3.07
CA ARG A 39 22.13 17.20 -3.02
C ARG A 39 22.62 16.91 -1.60
N SER A 40 21.96 17.46 -0.57
CA SER A 40 22.33 17.29 0.84
C SER A 40 21.14 17.53 1.79
N PRO A 41 20.84 16.61 2.73
CA PRO A 41 21.29 15.21 2.76
C PRO A 41 20.60 14.38 1.67
N ARG A 42 21.33 13.46 1.05
CA ARG A 42 20.78 12.55 0.04
C ARG A 42 19.82 11.56 0.71
N GLN A 43 18.67 11.34 0.09
CA GLN A 43 17.62 10.44 0.55
C GLN A 43 17.80 9.06 -0.12
N GLY A 44 18.98 8.48 0.09
CA GLY A 44 19.43 7.21 -0.49
C GLY A 44 20.07 7.32 -1.89
N PRO A 45 20.33 6.18 -2.55
CA PRO A 45 21.04 6.10 -3.84
C PRO A 45 20.17 6.35 -5.10
N GLY A 46 19.02 7.03 -4.97
CA GLY A 46 18.16 7.41 -6.11
C GLY A 46 16.79 6.72 -6.17
N TYR A 47 16.11 6.85 -7.32
CA TYR A 47 14.67 6.56 -7.42
C TYR A 47 14.30 5.08 -7.20
N HIS A 48 15.19 4.14 -7.57
CA HIS A 48 14.97 2.72 -7.31
C HIS A 48 14.96 2.40 -5.81
N HIS A 49 15.80 3.08 -5.02
CA HIS A 49 15.79 2.94 -3.58
C HIS A 49 14.54 3.58 -2.97
N ALA A 50 14.18 4.80 -3.38
CA ALA A 50 12.95 5.45 -2.92
C ALA A 50 11.71 4.60 -3.20
N ARG A 51 11.62 4.01 -4.40
CA ARG A 51 10.57 3.06 -4.77
C ARG A 51 10.57 1.84 -3.84
N ARG A 52 11.73 1.22 -3.61
CA ARG A 52 11.87 0.05 -2.73
C ARG A 52 11.41 0.36 -1.30
N MET A 53 11.89 1.46 -0.71
CA MET A 53 11.54 1.89 0.65
C MET A 53 10.03 2.09 0.82
N CYS A 54 9.39 2.72 -0.16
CA CYS A 54 7.93 2.91 -0.16
C CYS A 54 7.18 1.57 -0.23
N ILE A 55 7.63 0.63 -1.08
CA ILE A 55 6.99 -0.68 -1.25
C ILE A 55 7.14 -1.51 0.02
N GLU A 56 8.35 -1.64 0.55
CA GLU A 56 8.61 -2.38 1.78
C GLU A 56 7.81 -1.81 2.95
N SER A 57 7.72 -0.48 3.05
CA SER A 57 6.91 0.18 4.08
C SER A 57 5.41 -0.07 3.92
N ALA A 58 4.89 -0.05 2.69
CA ALA A 58 3.48 -0.37 2.43
C ALA A 58 3.16 -1.83 2.76
N THR A 59 4.05 -2.75 2.43
CA THR A 59 3.95 -4.17 2.80
C THR A 59 3.98 -4.34 4.33
N ALA A 60 4.89 -3.66 5.02
CA ALA A 60 4.96 -3.72 6.49
C ALA A 60 3.69 -3.18 7.15
N VAL A 61 3.09 -2.10 6.63
CA VAL A 61 1.77 -1.61 7.10
C VAL A 61 0.71 -2.70 6.94
N ALA A 62 0.64 -3.36 5.79
CA ALA A 62 -0.34 -4.42 5.57
C ALA A 62 -0.12 -5.63 6.50
N GLN A 63 1.13 -6.02 6.75
CA GLN A 63 1.47 -7.08 7.70
C GLN A 63 1.09 -6.70 9.13
N LEU A 64 1.32 -5.44 9.54
CA LEU A 64 0.90 -4.94 10.85
C LEU A 64 -0.63 -4.93 10.97
N LEU A 65 -1.37 -4.58 9.92
CA LEU A 65 -2.84 -4.67 9.91
C LEU A 65 -3.30 -6.12 10.05
N HIS A 66 -2.66 -7.05 9.33
CA HIS A 66 -2.97 -8.47 9.41
C HIS A 66 -2.67 -9.06 10.80
N LEU A 67 -1.60 -8.62 11.44
CA LEU A 67 -1.32 -9.00 12.82
C LEU A 67 -2.34 -8.38 13.80
N TYR A 68 -2.75 -7.14 13.55
CA TYR A 68 -3.67 -6.44 14.43
C TYR A 68 -5.03 -7.12 14.46
N GLU A 69 -5.56 -7.50 13.29
CA GLU A 69 -6.86 -8.18 13.18
C GLU A 69 -6.92 -9.56 13.83
N LYS A 70 -5.78 -10.23 14.05
CA LYS A 70 -5.73 -11.50 14.78
C LYS A 70 -6.17 -11.34 16.23
N HIS A 71 -5.96 -10.16 16.82
CA HIS A 71 -6.14 -9.91 18.26
C HIS A 71 -7.17 -8.82 18.55
N TYR A 72 -7.48 -7.95 17.59
CA TYR A 72 -8.30 -6.76 17.80
C TYR A 72 -9.18 -6.43 16.59
N THR A 73 -10.23 -5.64 16.80
CA THR A 73 -11.06 -5.08 15.71
C THR A 73 -10.56 -3.72 15.26
N PHE A 74 -10.63 -3.44 13.95
CA PHE A 74 -10.28 -2.14 13.38
C PHE A 74 -11.19 -1.00 13.84
N ARG A 75 -12.43 -1.29 14.25
CA ARG A 75 -13.44 -0.28 14.63
C ARG A 75 -12.99 0.66 15.77
N ARG A 76 -12.04 0.23 16.61
CA ARG A 76 -11.55 1.01 17.76
C ARG A 76 -10.20 1.69 17.52
N MET A 77 -9.64 1.60 16.32
CA MET A 77 -8.39 2.27 16.00
C MET A 77 -8.56 3.79 15.96
N ASN A 78 -7.48 4.51 16.22
CA ASN A 78 -7.43 5.96 16.01
C ASN A 78 -7.65 6.30 14.53
N ASN A 79 -8.44 7.34 14.25
CA ASN A 79 -8.75 7.81 12.89
C ASN A 79 -7.51 8.11 12.02
N GLN A 80 -6.34 8.42 12.62
CA GLN A 80 -5.08 8.59 11.90
C GLN A 80 -4.73 7.38 11.01
N VAL A 81 -5.16 6.17 11.40
CA VAL A 81 -4.90 4.95 10.62
C VAL A 81 -5.50 5.00 9.22
N VAL A 82 -6.57 5.77 9.00
CA VAL A 82 -7.17 5.95 7.67
C VAL A 82 -6.14 6.55 6.70
N ALA A 83 -5.38 7.55 7.14
CA ALA A 83 -4.34 8.18 6.32
C ALA A 83 -3.14 7.24 6.10
N ILE A 84 -2.82 6.41 7.09
CA ILE A 84 -1.76 5.39 6.97
C ILE A 84 -2.16 4.36 5.89
N ILE A 85 -3.35 3.77 6.02
CA ILE A 85 -3.88 2.78 5.07
C ILE A 85 -3.98 3.36 3.67
N PHE A 86 -4.45 4.62 3.54
CA PHE A 86 -4.50 5.29 2.25
C PHE A 86 -3.14 5.35 1.55
N SER A 87 -2.10 5.76 2.27
CA SER A 87 -0.74 5.87 1.72
C SER A 87 -0.16 4.51 1.29
N ALA A 88 -0.39 3.47 2.10
CA ALA A 88 0.05 2.11 1.78
C ALA A 88 -0.73 1.52 0.59
N ALA A 89 -2.06 1.68 0.57
CA ALA A 89 -2.92 1.17 -0.50
C ALA A 89 -2.60 1.80 -1.86
N LEU A 90 -2.28 3.09 -1.91
CA LEU A 90 -1.81 3.75 -3.15
C LEU A 90 -0.50 3.12 -3.66
N MET A 91 0.42 2.78 -2.77
CA MET A 91 1.68 2.15 -3.14
C MET A 91 1.49 0.71 -3.61
N LEU A 92 0.64 -0.07 -2.91
CA LEU A 92 0.27 -1.43 -3.32
C LEU A 92 -0.45 -1.44 -4.68
N LEU A 93 -1.37 -0.49 -4.92
CA LEU A 93 -1.98 -0.27 -6.25
C LEU A 93 -0.91 0.02 -7.30
N TYR A 94 0.03 0.91 -7.02
CA TYR A 94 1.10 1.24 -7.95
C TYR A 94 1.97 0.02 -8.31
N VAL A 95 2.29 -0.84 -7.33
CA VAL A 95 3.10 -2.05 -7.53
C VAL A 95 2.36 -3.11 -8.34
N THR A 96 1.12 -3.43 -7.95
CA THR A 96 0.27 -4.42 -8.64
C THR A 96 0.07 -4.07 -10.11
N ILE A 97 -0.04 -2.77 -10.41
CA ILE A 97 -0.10 -2.22 -11.75
C ILE A 97 1.28 -2.31 -12.46
N SER A 98 2.34 -1.78 -11.84
CA SER A 98 3.67 -1.71 -12.48
C SER A 98 4.27 -3.07 -12.79
N ASN A 99 3.90 -4.09 -12.02
CA ASN A 99 4.39 -5.47 -12.15
C ASN A 99 3.36 -6.40 -12.83
N SER A 100 2.35 -5.84 -13.51
CA SER A 100 1.37 -6.63 -14.27
C SER A 100 2.11 -7.50 -15.30
N PRO A 101 1.79 -8.81 -15.41
CA PRO A 101 2.63 -9.76 -16.12
C PRO A 101 2.70 -9.45 -17.62
N GLN A 102 3.92 -9.26 -18.11
CA GLN A 102 4.27 -9.63 -19.48
C GLN A 102 4.21 -11.17 -19.56
N PRO A 103 3.64 -11.76 -20.62
CA PRO A 103 3.61 -13.22 -20.75
C PRO A 103 5.05 -13.76 -20.72
N GLY A 104 5.37 -14.60 -19.72
CA GLY A 104 6.67 -15.28 -19.61
C GLY A 104 7.54 -15.01 -18.38
N LYS A 105 7.17 -14.12 -17.44
CA LYS A 105 7.95 -13.90 -16.20
C LYS A 105 7.29 -14.54 -14.97
N ALA A 106 8.03 -15.40 -14.26
CA ALA A 106 7.65 -16.16 -13.06
C ALA A 106 7.32 -15.31 -11.79
N ASN A 107 6.89 -14.05 -11.94
CA ASN A 107 6.61 -13.12 -10.84
C ASN A 107 5.16 -13.17 -10.33
N ASN A 108 4.43 -14.26 -10.59
CA ASN A 108 3.00 -14.35 -10.31
C ASN A 108 2.70 -14.31 -8.80
N THR A 109 3.53 -14.97 -7.98
CA THR A 109 3.31 -15.10 -6.52
C THR A 109 3.41 -13.77 -5.77
N LYS A 110 4.42 -12.95 -6.06
CA LYS A 110 4.57 -11.61 -5.46
C LYS A 110 3.42 -10.68 -5.82
N ASN A 111 2.90 -10.77 -7.05
CA ASN A 111 1.75 -9.93 -7.44
C ASN A 111 0.49 -10.36 -6.66
N THR A 112 0.22 -11.67 -6.56
CA THR A 112 -0.88 -12.20 -5.76
C THR A 112 -0.82 -11.76 -4.30
N GLU A 113 0.37 -11.78 -3.69
CA GLU A 113 0.56 -11.30 -2.31
C GLU A 113 0.24 -9.79 -2.17
N MET A 114 0.73 -8.95 -3.09
CA MET A 114 0.43 -7.51 -3.05
C MET A 114 -1.06 -7.21 -3.26
N VAL A 115 -1.76 -8.03 -4.07
CA VAL A 115 -3.21 -7.95 -4.22
C VAL A 115 -3.93 -8.35 -2.92
N ALA A 116 -3.45 -9.39 -2.22
CA ALA A 116 -4.00 -9.78 -0.93
C ALA A 116 -3.85 -8.66 0.11
N TYR A 117 -2.67 -8.04 0.19
CA TYR A 117 -2.44 -6.89 1.07
C TYR A 117 -3.33 -5.68 0.71
N LEU A 118 -3.53 -5.42 -0.58
CA LEU A 118 -4.43 -4.34 -1.01
C LEU A 118 -5.89 -4.61 -0.60
N ASN A 119 -6.35 -5.86 -0.74
CA ASN A 119 -7.70 -6.25 -0.32
C ASN A 119 -7.87 -6.14 1.20
N LEU A 120 -6.83 -6.51 1.96
CA LEU A 120 -6.79 -6.28 3.41
C LEU A 120 -6.95 -4.79 3.74
N CYS A 121 -6.26 -3.88 3.04
CA CYS A 121 -6.45 -2.44 3.23
C CYS A 121 -7.90 -1.99 2.96
N PHE A 122 -8.56 -2.51 1.92
CA PHE A 122 -9.96 -2.18 1.65
C PHE A 122 -10.92 -2.69 2.71
N ARG A 123 -10.68 -3.90 3.23
CA ARG A 123 -11.48 -4.46 4.32
C ARG A 123 -11.28 -3.67 5.61
N ALA A 124 -10.04 -3.30 5.94
CA ALA A 124 -9.75 -2.47 7.10
C ALA A 124 -10.47 -1.10 7.02
N LEU A 125 -10.45 -0.44 5.85
CA LEU A 125 -11.18 0.81 5.63
C LEU A 125 -12.70 0.65 5.71
N ASP A 126 -13.23 -0.50 5.28
CA ASP A 126 -14.66 -0.82 5.37
C ASP A 126 -15.11 -0.93 6.83
N GLU A 127 -14.34 -1.66 7.65
CA GLU A 127 -14.60 -1.78 9.10
C GLU A 127 -14.46 -0.43 9.82
N LEU A 128 -13.41 0.34 9.51
CA LEU A 128 -13.22 1.71 10.03
C LEU A 128 -14.35 2.65 9.60
N GLY A 129 -14.92 2.42 8.42
CA GLY A 129 -16.04 3.18 7.87
C GLY A 129 -17.28 3.17 8.77
N GLN A 130 -17.44 2.16 9.62
CA GLN A 130 -18.54 2.11 10.59
C GLN A 130 -18.42 3.19 11.67
N SER A 131 -17.19 3.66 11.93
CA SER A 131 -16.90 4.66 12.96
C SER A 131 -16.51 6.01 12.35
N PHE A 132 -15.91 6.04 11.16
CA PHE A 132 -15.39 7.25 10.55
C PHE A 132 -15.78 7.40 9.07
N GLU A 133 -16.48 8.49 8.75
CA GLU A 133 -16.99 8.75 7.39
C GLU A 133 -15.86 9.00 6.37
N ASN A 134 -14.73 9.57 6.80
CA ASN A 134 -13.54 9.73 5.95
C ASN A 134 -12.96 8.37 5.50
N ALA A 135 -13.10 7.30 6.29
CA ALA A 135 -12.64 5.96 5.91
C ALA A 135 -13.45 5.40 4.73
N LYS A 136 -14.78 5.59 4.75
CA LYS A 136 -15.66 5.24 3.61
C LYS A 136 -15.26 5.99 2.35
N ARG A 137 -15.14 7.32 2.43
CA ARG A 137 -14.72 8.16 1.28
C ARG A 137 -13.37 7.74 0.72
N THR A 138 -12.43 7.41 1.61
CA THR A 138 -11.09 6.93 1.24
C THR A 138 -11.16 5.60 0.50
N ARG A 139 -11.96 4.65 1.01
CA ARG A 139 -12.20 3.35 0.36
C ARG A 139 -12.80 3.54 -1.02
N ASP A 140 -13.87 4.31 -1.14
CA ASP A 140 -14.57 4.53 -2.41
C ASP A 140 -13.64 5.17 -3.45
N PHE A 141 -12.84 6.15 -3.04
CA PHE A 141 -11.82 6.75 -3.89
C PHE A 141 -10.82 5.70 -4.38
N LEU A 142 -10.25 4.88 -3.50
CA LEU A 142 -9.27 3.86 -3.88
C LEU A 142 -9.86 2.77 -4.79
N VAL A 143 -11.09 2.32 -4.52
CA VAL A 143 -11.81 1.36 -5.37
C VAL A 143 -12.07 1.97 -6.75
N SER A 144 -12.51 3.23 -6.82
CA SER A 144 -12.69 3.95 -8.10
C SER A 144 -11.36 4.05 -8.87
N LEU A 145 -10.26 4.29 -8.16
CA LEU A 145 -8.92 4.37 -8.72
C LEU A 145 -8.51 3.03 -9.31
N GLN A 146 -8.64 1.94 -8.54
CA GLN A 146 -8.36 0.58 -9.01
C GLN A 146 -9.15 0.22 -10.27
N ARG A 147 -10.46 0.50 -10.29
CA ARG A 147 -11.33 0.23 -11.45
C ARG A 147 -10.91 1.01 -12.68
N ARG A 148 -10.64 2.32 -12.54
CA ARG A 148 -10.16 3.17 -13.66
C ARG A 148 -8.85 2.64 -14.25
N TRP A 149 -7.93 2.20 -13.40
CA TRP A 149 -6.66 1.63 -13.85
C TRP A 149 -6.83 0.29 -14.57
N GLN A 150 -7.63 -0.62 -14.03
CA GLN A 150 -7.95 -1.89 -14.68
C GLN A 150 -8.62 -1.69 -16.05
N ALA A 151 -9.54 -0.73 -16.17
CA ALA A 151 -10.16 -0.37 -17.44
C ALA A 151 -9.14 0.16 -18.45
N ARG A 152 -8.20 1.01 -18.02
CA ARG A 152 -7.13 1.53 -18.89
C ARG A 152 -6.18 0.42 -19.35
N MET A 153 -5.83 -0.52 -18.47
CA MET A 153 -5.02 -1.69 -18.82
C MET A 153 -5.69 -2.57 -19.88
N ARG A 154 -6.99 -2.86 -19.73
CA ARG A 154 -7.75 -3.64 -20.73
C ARG A 154 -7.75 -2.98 -22.10
N ARG A 155 -7.94 -1.65 -22.16
CA ARG A 155 -7.88 -0.86 -23.40
C ARG A 155 -6.49 -0.88 -24.04
N SER A 156 -5.44 -0.72 -23.24
CA SER A 156 -4.05 -0.76 -23.73
C SER A 156 -3.67 -2.16 -24.24
N GLY A 157 -4.09 -3.22 -23.55
CA GLY A 157 -3.83 -4.60 -23.98
C GLY A 157 -4.61 -5.00 -25.24
N SER A 158 -5.81 -4.44 -25.45
CA SER A 158 -6.56 -4.65 -26.70
C SER A 158 -5.93 -3.95 -27.92
N ALA A 159 -5.17 -2.87 -27.71
CA ALA A 159 -4.47 -2.17 -28.80
C ALA A 159 -3.25 -2.96 -29.31
N THR A 160 -2.55 -3.68 -28.43
CA THR A 160 -1.37 -4.50 -28.80
C THR A 160 -1.73 -5.79 -29.55
N LYS A 161 -2.98 -6.28 -29.45
CA LYS A 161 -3.44 -7.50 -30.16
C LYS A 161 -3.92 -7.26 -31.60
N ARG A 162 -3.91 -6.02 -32.09
CA ARG A 162 -4.41 -5.64 -33.43
C ARG A 162 -3.30 -5.31 -34.43
N GLN A 163 -2.04 -5.62 -34.11
CA GLN A 163 -0.90 -5.52 -35.03
C GLN A 163 -0.36 -6.92 -35.34
#